data_AF-A0A7J8RUU6-F1
#
_entry.id   AF-A0A7J8RUU6-F1
#
_cell.length_a   1.000
_cell.length_b   1.000
_cell.length_c   1.000
_cell.angle_alpha   90.00
_cell.angle_beta   90.00
_cell.angle_gamma   90.00
#
_symmetry.space_group_name_H-M   'P 1'
#
loop_
_entity.id
_entity.type
_entity.pdbx_description
1 polymer ?
#
loop_
_entity_poly.entity_id
_entity_poly.type
_entity_poly.pdbx_seq_one_letter_code
_entity_poly.pdbx_strand_id
1 'polypeptide(L)'
;MTTKLMLEHKYYKAFAALASCNLALAAAAAALCAYIAPAAAGSGIPEVKAYLNGVDAHSILAPSTLFVKVNGIGSIFGSILCVSAGFVVGKEGPMVHTGACIASLIGQGGSRKYHLTWRWLRYFKNDRDRRDLITCGAAAGVASAFRAPVGGVLFALEEAASWWRSALLWRTFFTTAVVAIVLRAFIQLCSTGTCGLFGEGGLIMYDVSAAKVAYSVPDILAVILLGVIGGIFGSLYNYLVDKVLRTYSIINEYVLQSIYHSSWS
;
A
#
# COMPACT_ATOMS: atom_id res chain seq x y z
N MET A 1 -6.55 28.33 -1.35
CA MET A 1 -7.60 28.91 -2.22
C MET A 1 -8.98 28.76 -1.58
N THR A 2 -9.38 27.55 -1.20
CA THR A 2 -10.64 27.23 -0.49
C THR A 2 -10.80 27.97 0.84
N THR A 3 -9.73 28.09 1.64
CA THR A 3 -9.75 28.82 2.93
C THR A 3 -10.08 30.30 2.79
N LYS A 4 -9.57 30.97 1.74
CA LYS A 4 -9.88 32.38 1.47
C LYS A 4 -11.33 32.58 1.03
N LEU A 5 -11.89 31.65 0.23
CA LEU A 5 -13.28 31.69 -0.22
C LEU A 5 -14.28 31.43 0.92
N MET A 6 -13.91 30.61 1.91
CA MET A 6 -14.72 30.41 3.12
C MET A 6 -14.76 31.66 4.01
N LEU A 7 -13.64 32.39 4.13
CA LEU A 7 -13.56 33.65 4.89
C LEU A 7 -14.38 34.79 4.26
N GLU A 8 -14.62 34.73 2.94
CA GLU A 8 -15.46 35.69 2.22
C GLU A 8 -16.97 35.34 2.22
N HIS A 9 -17.42 34.42 3.09
CA HIS A 9 -18.81 33.92 3.15
C HIS A 9 -19.37 33.32 1.84
N LYS A 10 -18.49 32.98 0.88
CA LYS A 10 -18.87 32.38 -0.42
C LYS A 10 -18.85 30.85 -0.36
N TYR A 11 -19.65 30.28 0.55
CA TYR A 11 -19.66 28.84 0.86
C TYR A 11 -19.89 27.95 -0.36
N TYR A 12 -20.84 28.30 -1.23
CA TYR A 12 -21.14 27.52 -2.44
C TYR A 12 -19.95 27.45 -3.41
N LYS A 13 -19.22 28.56 -3.59
CA LYS A 13 -18.03 28.58 -4.47
C LYS A 13 -16.87 27.79 -3.87
N ALA A 14 -16.71 27.84 -2.54
CA ALA A 14 -15.71 27.04 -1.84
C ALA A 14 -16.00 25.53 -1.96
N PHE A 15 -17.27 25.13 -1.79
CA PHE A 15 -17.71 23.74 -1.94
C PHE A 15 -17.53 23.25 -3.39
N ALA A 16 -17.98 24.03 -4.37
CA ALA A 16 -17.84 23.68 -5.77
C ALA A 16 -16.36 23.53 -6.18
N ALA A 17 -15.48 24.43 -5.73
CA ALA A 17 -14.05 24.34 -6.01
C ALA A 17 -13.38 23.10 -5.38
N LEU A 18 -13.77 22.75 -4.16
CA LEU A 18 -13.28 21.54 -3.49
C LEU A 18 -13.78 20.27 -4.20
N ALA A 19 -15.08 20.21 -4.49
CA ALA A 19 -15.69 19.08 -5.19
C ALA A 19 -15.10 18.89 -6.59
N SER A 20 -14.89 19.97 -7.36
CA SER A 20 -14.27 19.89 -8.68
C SER A 20 -12.81 19.44 -8.62
N CYS A 21 -12.05 19.89 -7.61
CA CYS A 21 -10.66 19.47 -7.42
C CYS A 21 -10.57 17.97 -7.10
N ASN A 22 -11.39 17.51 -6.14
CA ASN A 22 -11.43 16.09 -5.76
C ASN A 22 -11.89 15.21 -6.93
N LEU A 23 -12.90 15.64 -7.70
CA LEU A 23 -13.39 14.92 -8.86
C LEU A 23 -12.33 14.82 -9.97
N ALA A 24 -11.60 15.91 -10.23
CA ALA A 24 -10.53 15.91 -11.23
C ALA A 24 -9.38 14.97 -10.83
N LEU A 25 -8.96 15.01 -9.56
CA LEU A 25 -7.92 14.12 -9.03
C LEU A 25 -8.38 12.65 -9.03
N ALA A 26 -9.63 12.39 -8.66
CA ALA A 26 -10.25 11.07 -8.70
C ALA A 26 -10.33 10.51 -10.12
N ALA A 27 -10.78 11.32 -11.08
CA ALA A 27 -10.86 10.92 -12.49
C ALA A 27 -9.48 10.64 -13.08
N ALA A 28 -8.48 11.46 -12.75
CA ALA A 28 -7.09 11.21 -13.17
C ALA A 28 -6.55 9.91 -12.58
N ALA A 29 -6.76 9.66 -11.28
CA ALA A 29 -6.36 8.41 -10.64
C ALA A 29 -7.05 7.19 -11.27
N ALA A 30 -8.37 7.27 -11.50
CA ALA A 30 -9.14 6.22 -12.14
C ALA A 30 -8.67 5.95 -13.57
N ALA A 31 -8.38 7.00 -14.36
CA ALA A 31 -7.88 6.85 -15.73
C ALA A 31 -6.49 6.19 -15.77
N LEU A 32 -5.57 6.58 -14.86
CA LEU A 32 -4.27 5.94 -14.74
C LEU A 32 -4.40 4.45 -14.40
N CYS A 33 -5.24 4.11 -13.42
CA CYS A 33 -5.44 2.71 -13.04
C CYS A 33 -6.17 1.91 -14.12
N ALA A 34 -7.24 2.43 -14.72
CA ALA A 34 -8.05 1.70 -15.68
C ALA A 34 -7.34 1.49 -17.04
N TYR A 35 -6.67 2.52 -17.56
CA TYR A 35 -6.09 2.47 -18.91
C TYR A 35 -4.61 2.10 -18.95
N ILE A 36 -3.82 2.45 -17.93
CA ILE A 36 -2.36 2.26 -17.96
C ILE A 36 -1.94 1.02 -17.19
N ALA A 37 -2.47 0.82 -15.99
CA ALA A 37 -2.04 -0.25 -15.09
C ALA A 37 -3.22 -0.88 -14.34
N PRO A 38 -4.10 -1.64 -15.03
CA PRO A 38 -5.23 -2.31 -14.37
C PRO A 38 -4.77 -3.34 -13.34
N ALA A 39 -3.58 -3.92 -13.53
CA ALA A 39 -2.94 -4.82 -12.56
C ALA A 39 -2.46 -4.14 -11.27
N ALA A 40 -2.47 -2.80 -11.21
CA ALA A 40 -2.14 -2.02 -10.00
C ALA A 40 -3.39 -1.59 -9.22
N ALA A 41 -4.59 -2.01 -9.63
CA ALA A 41 -5.81 -1.74 -8.90
C ALA A 41 -5.85 -2.54 -7.59
N GLY A 42 -6.11 -1.84 -6.48
CA GLY A 42 -6.20 -2.46 -5.16
C GLY A 42 -4.97 -2.24 -4.28
N SER A 43 -4.88 -3.01 -3.20
CA SER A 43 -3.87 -2.86 -2.15
C SER A 43 -2.51 -3.45 -2.55
N GLY A 44 -2.49 -4.52 -3.36
CA GLY A 44 -1.25 -5.23 -3.70
C GLY A 44 -0.79 -6.25 -2.64
N ILE A 45 -1.43 -6.30 -1.46
CA ILE A 45 -1.12 -7.27 -0.40
C ILE A 45 -1.52 -8.70 -0.80
N PRO A 46 -2.75 -8.97 -1.28
CA PRO A 46 -3.13 -10.33 -1.70
C PRO A 46 -2.20 -10.91 -2.77
N GLU A 47 -1.71 -10.05 -3.68
CA GLU A 47 -0.75 -10.35 -4.73
C GLU A 47 0.60 -10.80 -4.15
N VAL A 48 1.12 -10.06 -3.17
CA VAL A 48 2.37 -10.41 -2.48
C VAL A 48 2.19 -11.71 -1.69
N LYS A 49 1.05 -11.88 -1.02
CA LYS A 49 0.71 -13.11 -0.27
C LYS A 49 0.63 -14.33 -1.18
N ALA A 50 -0.05 -14.21 -2.33
CA ALA A 50 -0.14 -15.26 -3.33
C ALA A 50 1.26 -15.67 -3.83
N TYR A 51 2.11 -14.69 -4.14
CA TYR A 51 3.48 -14.96 -4.60
C TYR A 51 4.32 -15.69 -3.54
N LEU A 52 4.26 -15.27 -2.28
CA LEU A 52 5.03 -15.89 -1.19
C LEU A 52 4.52 -17.30 -0.84
N ASN A 53 3.21 -17.55 -0.99
CA ASN A 53 2.61 -18.88 -0.92
C ASN A 53 2.96 -19.77 -2.12
N GLY A 54 3.66 -19.24 -3.13
CA GLY A 54 4.18 -19.97 -4.27
C GLY A 54 3.30 -19.96 -5.52
N VAL A 55 2.25 -19.15 -5.54
CA VAL A 55 1.46 -18.88 -6.74
C VAL A 55 2.16 -17.76 -7.52
N ASP A 56 2.99 -18.14 -8.48
CA ASP A 56 3.62 -17.20 -9.41
C ASP A 56 2.70 -16.93 -10.60
N ALA A 57 1.74 -16.02 -10.45
CA ALA A 57 0.94 -15.59 -11.59
C ALA A 57 1.71 -14.58 -12.45
N HIS A 58 1.62 -14.76 -13.76
CA HIS A 58 2.32 -13.94 -14.74
C HIS A 58 1.92 -12.46 -14.57
N SER A 59 2.88 -11.59 -14.26
CA SER A 59 2.73 -10.13 -14.02
C SER A 59 2.48 -9.64 -12.58
N ILE A 60 2.40 -10.50 -11.55
CA ILE A 60 2.16 -10.04 -10.16
C ILE A 60 3.32 -9.18 -9.62
N LEU A 61 4.56 -9.63 -9.84
CA LEU A 61 5.79 -8.93 -9.43
C LEU A 61 6.67 -8.57 -10.63
N ALA A 62 6.08 -8.53 -11.82
CA ALA A 62 6.88 -8.29 -13.00
C ALA A 62 7.47 -6.87 -12.93
N PRO A 63 8.72 -6.68 -13.36
CA PRO A 63 9.27 -5.35 -13.62
C PRO A 63 8.38 -4.51 -14.54
N SER A 64 7.41 -5.11 -15.22
CA SER A 64 6.40 -4.40 -15.99
C SER A 64 5.36 -3.67 -15.17
N THR A 65 4.95 -4.15 -13.99
CA THR A 65 4.00 -3.44 -13.13
C THR A 65 4.66 -2.27 -12.39
N LEU A 66 5.97 -2.34 -12.14
CA LEU A 66 6.74 -1.20 -11.60
C LEU A 66 7.35 -0.29 -12.70
N PHE A 67 7.76 -0.83 -13.85
CA PHE A 67 8.64 -0.15 -14.81
C PHE A 67 8.24 -0.23 -16.30
N VAL A 68 7.31 -1.10 -16.73
CA VAL A 68 6.78 -1.04 -18.10
C VAL A 68 5.51 -0.20 -18.03
N LYS A 69 5.60 1.10 -18.26
CA LYS A 69 6.09 1.59 -19.55
C LYS A 69 6.52 3.05 -19.37
N VAL A 70 7.80 3.30 -19.04
CA VAL A 70 8.45 4.63 -19.11
C VAL A 70 7.93 5.69 -18.11
N ASN A 71 6.81 5.46 -17.44
CA ASN A 71 6.26 6.26 -16.35
C ASN A 71 5.99 5.33 -15.15
N GLY A 72 6.97 5.10 -14.26
CA GLY A 72 6.79 4.44 -12.95
C GLY A 72 5.92 5.26 -11.98
N ILE A 73 4.91 5.92 -12.54
CA ILE A 73 4.06 6.97 -12.01
C ILE A 73 2.69 6.37 -11.65
N GLY A 74 2.21 5.33 -12.35
CA GLY A 74 0.83 4.86 -12.24
C GLY A 74 0.37 4.47 -10.82
N SER A 75 1.05 3.53 -10.15
CA SER A 75 0.65 3.06 -8.81
C SER A 75 0.93 4.08 -7.71
N ILE A 76 2.13 4.67 -7.71
CA ILE A 76 2.55 5.65 -6.70
C ILE A 76 1.75 6.94 -6.85
N PHE A 77 1.65 7.49 -8.07
CA PHE A 77 0.86 8.70 -8.29
C PHE A 77 -0.63 8.40 -8.25
N GLY A 78 -1.10 7.23 -8.68
CA GLY A 78 -2.48 6.81 -8.47
C GLY A 78 -2.84 6.83 -6.98
N SER A 79 -1.98 6.27 -6.12
CA SER A 79 -2.16 6.32 -4.66
C SER A 79 -2.08 7.75 -4.11
N ILE A 80 -1.10 8.55 -4.55
CA ILE A 80 -0.98 9.96 -4.15
C ILE A 80 -2.21 10.77 -4.56
N LEU A 81 -2.70 10.60 -5.79
CA LEU A 81 -3.87 11.29 -6.33
C LEU A 81 -5.16 10.84 -5.61
N CYS A 82 -5.27 9.56 -5.27
CA CYS A 82 -6.43 9.00 -4.56
C CYS A 82 -6.51 9.54 -3.12
N VAL A 83 -5.36 9.58 -2.41
CA VAL A 83 -5.25 10.22 -1.09
C VAL A 83 -5.48 11.73 -1.20
N SER A 84 -4.94 12.39 -2.23
CA SER A 84 -5.16 13.83 -2.46
C SER A 84 -6.61 14.18 -2.81
N ALA A 85 -7.34 13.25 -3.45
CA ALA A 85 -8.75 13.39 -3.76
C ALA A 85 -9.66 13.22 -2.53
N GLY A 86 -9.11 12.81 -1.38
CA GLY A 86 -9.86 12.61 -0.15
C GLY A 86 -10.64 11.29 -0.11
N PHE A 87 -10.29 10.31 -0.94
CA PHE A 87 -10.87 8.98 -0.81
C PHE A 87 -10.44 8.32 0.50
N VAL A 88 -11.34 7.53 1.09
CA VAL A 88 -11.07 6.73 2.30
C VAL A 88 -10.26 5.49 1.89
N VAL A 89 -9.02 5.71 1.46
CA VAL A 89 -8.07 4.68 1.05
C VAL A 89 -6.82 4.73 1.92
N GLY A 90 -6.34 3.55 2.32
CA GLY A 90 -5.10 3.43 3.08
C GLY A 90 -3.87 3.45 2.17
N LYS A 91 -2.85 4.26 2.51
CA LYS A 91 -1.54 4.25 1.85
C LYS A 91 -0.68 3.03 2.21
N GLU A 92 -1.08 2.28 3.23
CA GLU A 92 -0.30 1.20 3.85
C GLU A 92 -0.08 0.04 2.87
N GLY A 93 -1.15 -0.46 2.25
CA GLY A 93 -1.10 -1.59 1.32
C GLY A 93 -0.18 -1.38 0.11
N PRO A 94 -0.37 -0.28 -0.65
CA PRO A 94 0.49 0.04 -1.78
C PRO A 94 1.98 0.15 -1.42
N MET A 95 2.32 0.57 -0.19
CA MET A 95 3.72 0.63 0.25
C MET A 95 4.33 -0.75 0.51
N VAL A 96 3.54 -1.71 1.03
CA VAL A 96 3.97 -3.11 1.13
C VAL A 96 4.27 -3.70 -0.24
N HIS A 97 3.34 -3.50 -1.19
CA HIS A 97 3.51 -4.00 -2.56
C HIS A 97 4.69 -3.34 -3.29
N THR A 98 4.86 -2.03 -3.13
CA THR A 98 6.00 -1.30 -3.70
C THR A 98 7.33 -1.82 -3.14
N GLY A 99 7.40 -2.05 -1.81
CA GLY A 99 8.59 -2.62 -1.17
C GLY A 99 8.92 -4.03 -1.67
N ALA A 100 7.91 -4.89 -1.83
CA ALA A 100 8.04 -6.22 -2.40
C ALA A 100 8.54 -6.17 -3.87
N CYS A 101 8.00 -5.26 -4.68
CA CYS A 101 8.42 -5.08 -6.07
C CYS A 101 9.86 -4.56 -6.19
N ILE A 102 10.26 -3.59 -5.38
CA ILE A 102 11.65 -3.09 -5.33
C ILE A 102 12.61 -4.22 -4.95
N ALA A 103 12.27 -5.01 -3.92
CA ALA A 103 13.09 -6.14 -3.51
C ALA A 103 13.18 -7.23 -4.58
N SER A 104 12.08 -7.54 -5.26
CA SER A 104 12.04 -8.46 -6.41
C SER A 104 12.93 -7.99 -7.55
N LEU A 105 12.94 -6.68 -7.85
CA LEU A 105 13.77 -6.09 -8.91
C LEU A 105 15.26 -6.12 -8.61
N ILE A 106 15.62 -5.68 -7.40
CA ILE A 106 17.02 -5.64 -6.96
C ILE A 106 17.55 -7.07 -6.83
N GLY A 107 16.77 -7.99 -6.25
CA GLY A 107 17.15 -9.39 -6.07
C GLY A 107 17.43 -10.14 -7.38
N GLN A 108 16.78 -9.76 -8.49
CA GLN A 108 17.01 -10.38 -9.80
C GLN A 108 18.21 -9.78 -10.58
N GLY A 109 18.88 -8.76 -10.02
CA GLY A 109 19.99 -8.08 -10.69
C GLY A 109 19.55 -7.07 -11.75
N GLY A 110 18.31 -6.56 -11.65
CA GLY A 110 17.77 -5.52 -12.52
C GLY A 110 16.71 -6.02 -13.51
N SER A 111 16.27 -5.12 -14.39
CA SER A 111 15.16 -5.39 -15.31
C SER A 111 15.62 -6.23 -16.51
N ARG A 112 15.09 -7.45 -16.60
CA ARG A 112 15.29 -8.36 -17.74
C ARG A 112 14.83 -7.75 -19.08
N LYS A 113 13.90 -6.79 -19.03
CA LYS A 113 13.35 -6.12 -20.22
C LYS A 113 14.21 -4.97 -20.74
N TYR A 114 14.92 -4.28 -19.86
CA TYR A 114 15.82 -3.18 -20.23
C TYR A 114 17.28 -3.63 -20.38
N HIS A 115 17.55 -4.94 -20.34
CA HIS A 115 18.89 -5.53 -20.39
C HIS A 115 19.89 -4.99 -19.34
N LEU A 116 19.41 -4.25 -18.33
CA LEU A 116 20.18 -3.87 -17.15
C LEU A 116 20.31 -5.09 -16.24
N THR A 117 21.22 -5.98 -16.59
CA THR A 117 21.54 -7.16 -15.78
C THR A 117 22.90 -6.91 -15.13
N TRP A 118 22.88 -6.49 -13.88
CA TRP A 118 24.10 -6.28 -13.11
C TRP A 118 24.75 -7.64 -12.83
N ARG A 119 25.96 -7.85 -13.36
CA ARG A 119 26.68 -9.13 -13.27
C ARG A 119 26.93 -9.59 -11.83
N TRP A 120 27.06 -8.66 -10.87
CA TRP A 120 27.38 -8.96 -9.48
C TRP A 120 26.20 -9.60 -8.70
N LEU A 121 24.94 -9.33 -9.09
CA LEU A 121 23.74 -9.83 -8.42
C LEU A 121 23.27 -11.20 -8.93
N ARG A 122 24.02 -11.86 -9.82
CA ARG A 122 23.64 -13.16 -10.40
C ARG A 122 23.48 -14.29 -9.36
N TYR A 123 24.07 -14.14 -8.16
CA TYR A 123 24.04 -15.15 -7.11
C TYR A 123 22.64 -15.34 -6.49
N PHE A 124 21.79 -14.31 -6.48
CA PHE A 124 20.45 -14.33 -5.85
C PHE A 124 19.32 -14.80 -6.78
N LYS A 125 19.63 -15.56 -7.84
CA LYS A 125 18.63 -16.01 -8.83
C LYS A 125 17.79 -17.22 -8.39
N ASN A 126 18.06 -17.76 -7.21
CA ASN A 126 17.33 -18.88 -6.64
C ASN A 126 15.97 -18.41 -6.10
N ASP A 127 14.90 -19.16 -6.39
CA ASP A 127 13.54 -18.77 -6.00
C ASP A 127 13.37 -18.60 -4.49
N ARG A 128 14.15 -19.37 -3.71
CA ARG A 128 14.15 -19.23 -2.24
C ARG A 128 14.71 -17.89 -1.79
N ASP A 129 15.89 -17.50 -2.28
CA ASP A 129 16.51 -16.23 -1.91
C ASP A 129 15.69 -15.04 -2.41
N ARG A 130 15.03 -15.19 -3.57
CA ARG A 130 14.10 -14.19 -4.09
C ARG A 130 12.89 -14.01 -3.17
N ARG A 131 12.27 -15.09 -2.69
CA ARG A 131 11.17 -15.01 -1.71
C ARG A 131 11.62 -14.35 -0.41
N ASP A 132 12.79 -14.72 0.11
CA ASP A 132 13.38 -14.11 1.30
C ASP A 132 13.55 -12.59 1.14
N LEU A 133 14.05 -12.14 -0.01
CA LEU A 133 14.20 -10.71 -0.32
C LEU A 133 12.85 -9.99 -0.42
N ILE A 134 11.86 -10.60 -1.07
CA ILE A 134 10.50 -10.03 -1.20
C ILE A 134 9.84 -9.90 0.17
N THR A 135 10.00 -10.89 1.05
CA THR A 135 9.54 -10.84 2.44
C THR A 135 10.18 -9.66 3.19
N CYS A 136 11.51 -9.46 3.05
CA CYS A 136 12.19 -8.28 3.60
C CYS A 136 11.65 -6.97 3.01
N GLY A 137 11.37 -6.93 1.70
CA GLY A 137 10.80 -5.76 1.02
C GLY A 137 9.39 -5.41 1.49
N ALA A 138 8.53 -6.42 1.66
CA ALA A 138 7.20 -6.27 2.21
C ALA A 138 7.25 -5.76 3.66
N ALA A 139 8.09 -6.37 4.51
CA ALA A 139 8.31 -5.93 5.89
C ALA A 139 8.82 -4.48 5.95
N ALA A 140 9.76 -4.10 5.08
CA ALA A 140 10.27 -2.74 4.95
C ALA A 140 9.17 -1.74 4.55
N GLY A 141 8.26 -2.15 3.65
CA GLY A 141 7.09 -1.35 3.27
C GLY A 141 6.16 -1.09 4.46
N VAL A 142 5.86 -2.09 5.28
CA VAL A 142 5.05 -1.90 6.50
C VAL A 142 5.79 -1.02 7.52
N ALA A 143 7.09 -1.26 7.71
CA ALA A 143 7.89 -0.49 8.65
C ALA A 143 8.00 1.00 8.26
N SER A 144 8.06 1.32 6.97
CA SER A 144 8.02 2.71 6.48
C SER A 144 6.64 3.34 6.65
N ALA A 145 5.58 2.54 6.56
CA ALA A 145 4.20 2.99 6.61
C ALA A 145 3.74 3.39 8.02
N PHE A 146 4.05 2.53 8.99
CA PHE A 146 3.64 2.67 10.40
C PHE A 146 4.77 3.13 11.33
N ARG A 147 6.00 3.32 10.83
CA ARG A 147 7.20 3.63 11.64
C ARG A 147 7.49 2.60 12.73
N ALA A 148 7.03 1.36 12.53
CA ALA A 148 7.12 0.28 13.49
C ALA A 148 7.99 -0.86 12.91
N PRO A 149 9.30 -0.90 13.19
CA PRO A 149 10.18 -1.91 12.61
C PRO A 149 9.79 -3.34 13.05
N VAL A 150 9.53 -3.52 14.35
CA VAL A 150 9.07 -4.82 14.90
C VAL A 150 7.69 -5.20 14.34
N GLY A 151 6.78 -4.23 14.20
CA GLY A 151 5.46 -4.46 13.60
C GLY A 151 5.56 -4.93 12.14
N GLY A 152 6.49 -4.36 11.36
CA GLY A 152 6.74 -4.82 9.99
C GLY A 152 7.29 -6.24 9.90
N VAL A 153 8.16 -6.64 10.84
CA VAL A 153 8.65 -8.03 10.94
C VAL A 153 7.53 -8.98 11.33
N LEU A 154 6.72 -8.62 12.33
CA LEU A 154 5.58 -9.42 12.77
C LEU A 154 4.53 -9.58 11.66
N PHE A 155 4.24 -8.51 10.93
CA PHE A 155 3.36 -8.59 9.76
C PHE A 155 3.91 -9.57 8.71
N ALA A 156 5.20 -9.51 8.40
CA ALA A 156 5.80 -10.43 7.44
C ALA A 156 5.82 -11.89 7.94
N LEU A 157 5.96 -12.09 9.26
CA LEU A 157 5.87 -13.39 9.92
C LEU A 157 4.45 -13.97 9.88
N GLU A 158 3.44 -13.17 10.19
CA GLU A 158 2.04 -13.60 10.32
C GLU A 158 1.34 -13.72 8.98
N GLU A 159 1.54 -12.74 8.09
CA GLU A 159 0.71 -12.58 6.89
C GLU A 159 1.43 -13.01 5.60
N ALA A 160 2.77 -12.97 5.57
CA ALA A 160 3.53 -13.10 4.34
C ALA A 160 4.25 -14.46 4.18
N ALA A 161 4.59 -15.15 5.27
CA ALA A 161 5.39 -16.38 5.21
C ALA A 161 4.72 -17.58 5.90
N SER A 162 4.49 -18.66 5.16
CA SER A 162 4.03 -19.93 5.75
C SER A 162 5.16 -20.69 6.48
N TRP A 163 6.41 -20.43 6.10
CA TRP A 163 7.59 -21.10 6.64
C TRP A 163 8.69 -20.07 6.93
N TRP A 164 9.22 -20.07 8.16
CA TRP A 164 10.19 -19.09 8.60
C TRP A 164 11.51 -19.71 9.06
N ARG A 165 12.62 -19.00 8.81
CA ARG A 165 13.97 -19.37 9.26
C ARG A 165 14.51 -18.31 10.21
N SER A 166 15.21 -18.70 11.27
CA SER A 166 15.82 -17.76 12.23
C SER A 166 16.77 -16.75 11.56
N ALA A 167 17.48 -17.17 10.51
CA ALA A 167 18.34 -16.27 9.73
C ALA A 167 17.55 -15.20 8.95
N LEU A 168 16.34 -15.53 8.49
CA LEU A 168 15.46 -14.58 7.81
C LEU A 168 14.96 -13.53 8.79
N LEU A 169 14.63 -13.92 10.03
CA LEU A 169 14.21 -13.00 11.10
C LEU A 169 15.19 -11.85 11.28
N TRP A 170 16.48 -12.20 11.43
CA TRP A 170 17.52 -11.20 11.64
C TRP A 170 17.68 -10.28 10.43
N ARG A 171 17.61 -10.83 9.21
CA ARG A 171 17.66 -10.04 7.98
C ARG A 171 16.48 -9.07 7.88
N THR A 172 15.26 -9.55 8.12
CA THR A 172 14.05 -8.72 8.10
C THR A 172 14.10 -7.64 9.17
N PHE A 173 14.52 -7.97 10.38
CA PHE A 173 14.65 -7.01 11.48
C PHE A 173 15.67 -5.93 11.15
N PHE A 174 16.85 -6.31 10.65
CA PHE A 174 17.86 -5.34 10.23
C PHE A 174 17.34 -4.41 9.14
N THR A 175 16.69 -4.95 8.09
CA THR A 175 16.14 -4.11 7.01
C THR A 175 15.09 -3.11 7.50
N THR A 176 14.14 -3.55 8.32
CA THR A 176 13.09 -2.68 8.87
C THR A 176 13.65 -1.64 9.86
N ALA A 177 14.66 -1.99 10.65
CA ALA A 177 15.35 -1.04 11.54
C ALA A 177 16.09 0.05 10.76
N VAL A 178 16.81 -0.33 9.69
CA VAL A 178 17.46 0.65 8.79
C VAL A 178 16.44 1.58 8.18
N VAL A 179 15.31 1.05 7.68
CA VAL A 179 14.22 1.86 7.13
C VAL A 179 13.69 2.86 8.17
N ALA A 180 13.47 2.43 9.41
CA ALA A 180 12.99 3.30 10.48
C ALA A 180 13.99 4.43 10.80
N ILE A 181 15.29 4.13 10.86
CA ILE A 181 16.35 5.12 11.12
C ILE A 181 16.45 6.12 9.96
N VAL A 182 16.50 5.62 8.72
CA VAL A 182 16.58 6.47 7.53
C VAL A 182 15.37 7.38 7.44
N LEU A 183 14.16 6.84 7.65
CA LEU A 183 12.93 7.61 7.64
C LEU A 183 12.94 8.70 8.73
N ARG A 184 13.37 8.37 9.96
CA ARG A 184 13.52 9.36 11.05
C ARG A 184 14.53 10.45 10.69
N ALA A 185 15.67 10.09 10.11
CA ALA A 185 16.67 11.05 9.66
C ALA A 185 16.10 12.00 8.59
N PHE A 186 15.36 11.47 7.61
CA PHE A 186 14.69 12.29 6.59
C PHE A 186 13.65 13.23 7.19
N ILE A 187 12.83 12.77 8.14
CA ILE A 187 11.86 13.63 8.82
C ILE A 187 12.56 14.76 9.58
N GLN A 188 13.66 14.47 10.28
CA GLN A 188 14.42 15.47 11.02
C GLN A 188 15.10 16.49 10.11
N LEU A 189 15.63 16.05 8.96
CA LEU A 189 16.15 16.93 7.91
C LEU A 189 15.05 17.80 7.27
N CYS A 190 13.82 17.30 7.22
CA CYS A 190 12.69 18.04 6.68
C CYS A 190 12.03 18.98 7.71
N SER A 191 12.25 18.75 9.00
CA SER A 191 11.78 19.60 10.09
C SER A 191 12.53 20.93 10.21
N THR A 192 13.69 21.09 9.57
CA THR A 192 14.46 22.36 9.56
C THR A 192 13.92 23.40 8.57
N GLY A 193 12.70 23.21 8.04
CA GLY A 193 11.90 24.28 7.42
C GLY A 193 11.78 24.27 5.89
N THR A 194 12.38 23.30 5.19
CA THR A 194 12.38 23.25 3.72
C THR A 194 11.36 22.29 3.10
N CYS A 195 10.76 21.36 3.87
CA CYS A 195 9.90 20.29 3.32
C CYS A 195 8.39 20.38 3.65
N GLY A 196 7.88 21.52 4.14
CA GLY A 196 6.43 21.68 4.43
C GLY A 196 5.89 20.70 5.49
N LEU A 197 4.62 20.28 5.35
CA LEU A 197 3.88 19.44 6.33
C LEU A 197 4.50 18.04 6.60
N PHE A 198 5.57 17.65 5.90
CA PHE A 198 6.29 16.40 6.18
C PHE A 198 6.91 16.36 7.59
N GLY A 199 7.27 17.52 8.15
CA GLY A 199 7.78 17.65 9.51
C GLY A 199 6.73 17.42 10.61
N GLU A 200 5.44 17.57 10.28
CA GLU A 200 4.33 17.52 11.25
C GLU A 200 3.72 16.10 11.40
N GLY A 201 4.34 15.08 10.80
CA GLY A 201 3.92 13.69 10.98
C GLY A 201 2.98 13.16 9.89
N GLY A 202 3.33 13.35 8.61
CA GLY A 202 2.58 12.82 7.45
C GLY A 202 2.47 11.28 7.32
N LEU A 203 2.87 10.53 8.35
CA LEU A 203 2.67 9.09 8.50
C LEU A 203 1.99 8.89 9.86
N ILE A 204 1.08 7.90 9.95
CA ILE A 204 0.28 7.61 11.15
C ILE A 204 1.18 7.61 12.39
N MET A 205 1.14 8.69 13.17
CA MET A 205 1.93 8.87 14.38
C MET A 205 0.96 9.06 15.54
N TYR A 206 0.76 8.00 16.30
CA TYR A 206 0.01 8.05 17.54
C TYR A 206 0.93 8.59 18.63
N ASP A 207 0.85 9.87 18.95
CA ASP A 207 1.49 10.40 20.15
C ASP A 207 0.56 10.18 21.35
N VAL A 208 0.80 9.09 22.07
CA VAL A 208 0.01 8.70 23.26
C VAL A 208 0.69 9.20 24.55
N SER A 209 1.80 9.94 24.43
CA SER A 209 2.62 10.37 25.58
C SER A 209 1.92 11.41 26.46
N ALA A 210 0.84 12.04 25.97
CA ALA A 210 0.12 13.10 26.66
C ALA A 210 -0.86 12.61 27.75
N ALA A 211 -1.20 11.32 27.79
CA ALA A 211 -2.16 10.78 28.77
C ALA A 211 -1.53 9.61 29.56
N LYS A 212 -1.28 9.81 30.86
CA LYS A 212 -1.04 8.69 31.79
C LYS A 212 -2.35 7.95 32.01
N VAL A 213 -2.66 7.01 31.12
CA VAL A 213 -3.84 6.15 31.25
C VAL A 213 -3.49 5.01 32.22
N ALA A 214 -4.01 5.07 33.44
CA ALA A 214 -3.97 3.95 34.38
C ALA A 214 -5.22 3.08 34.13
N TYR A 215 -5.03 1.85 33.66
CA TYR A 215 -6.13 0.92 33.41
C TYR A 215 -6.53 0.23 34.71
N SER A 216 -7.83 0.24 35.00
CA SER A 216 -8.42 -0.55 36.07
C SER A 216 -8.98 -1.86 35.52
N VAL A 217 -9.22 -2.85 36.39
CA VAL A 217 -9.82 -4.15 36.04
C VAL A 217 -11.15 -4.02 35.26
N PRO A 218 -12.10 -3.13 35.60
CA PRO A 218 -13.30 -2.91 34.79
C PRO A 218 -13.02 -2.40 33.37
N ASP A 219 -11.93 -1.67 33.14
CA ASP A 219 -11.58 -1.18 31.81
C ASP A 219 -11.18 -2.33 30.89
N ILE A 220 -10.56 -3.38 31.44
CA ILE A 220 -10.23 -4.60 30.69
C ILE A 220 -11.51 -5.28 30.18
N LEU A 221 -12.57 -5.32 30.99
CA LEU A 221 -13.85 -5.89 30.58
C LEU A 221 -14.47 -5.06 29.44
N ALA A 222 -14.38 -3.73 29.53
CA ALA A 222 -14.83 -2.84 28.46
C ALA A 222 -14.02 -3.03 27.15
N VAL A 223 -12.70 -3.21 27.25
CA VAL A 223 -11.82 -3.49 26.09
C VAL A 223 -12.17 -4.83 25.44
N ILE A 224 -12.46 -5.87 26.22
CA ILE A 224 -12.91 -7.17 25.69
C ILE A 224 -14.24 -7.01 24.95
N LEU A 225 -15.21 -6.31 25.54
CA LEU A 225 -16.51 -6.06 24.90
C LEU A 225 -16.35 -5.27 23.59
N LEU A 226 -15.49 -4.24 23.57
CA LEU A 226 -15.16 -3.50 22.35
C LEU A 226 -14.50 -4.41 21.30
N GLY A 227 -13.64 -5.34 21.71
CA GLY A 227 -13.03 -6.35 20.83
C GLY A 227 -14.08 -7.27 20.19
N VAL A 228 -15.06 -7.75 20.96
CA VAL A 228 -16.16 -8.59 20.45
C VAL A 228 -17.03 -7.81 19.47
N ILE A 229 -17.43 -6.60 19.83
CA ILE A 229 -18.24 -5.72 18.96
C ILE A 229 -17.48 -5.40 17.66
N GLY A 230 -16.18 -5.07 17.76
CA GLY A 230 -15.31 -4.84 16.61
C GLY A 230 -15.17 -6.06 15.71
N GLY A 231 -15.06 -7.27 16.28
CA GLY A 231 -15.04 -8.53 15.52
C GLY A 231 -16.34 -8.78 14.75
N ILE A 232 -17.50 -8.54 15.39
CA ILE A 232 -18.81 -8.68 14.75
C ILE A 232 -18.93 -7.69 13.59
N PHE A 233 -18.65 -6.40 13.80
CA PHE A 233 -18.70 -5.41 12.73
C PHE A 233 -17.68 -5.66 11.63
N GLY A 234 -16.48 -6.15 11.96
CA GLY A 234 -15.46 -6.53 10.97
C GLY A 234 -15.92 -7.69 10.09
N SER A 235 -16.52 -8.72 10.68
CA SER A 235 -17.09 -9.84 9.91
C SER A 235 -18.23 -9.41 9.00
N LEU A 236 -19.12 -8.53 9.49
CA LEU A 236 -20.22 -7.97 8.70
C LEU A 236 -19.69 -7.12 7.54
N TYR A 237 -18.67 -6.29 7.79
CA TYR A 237 -18.02 -5.51 6.75
C TYR A 237 -17.43 -6.41 5.65
N ASN A 238 -16.69 -7.45 6.03
CA ASN A 238 -16.14 -8.41 5.06
C ASN A 238 -17.23 -9.11 4.23
N TYR A 239 -18.34 -9.51 4.87
CA TYR A 239 -19.47 -10.10 4.18
C TYR A 239 -20.11 -9.13 3.15
N LEU A 240 -20.29 -7.85 3.53
CA LEU A 240 -20.82 -6.84 2.63
C LEU A 240 -19.88 -6.57 1.46
N VAL A 241 -18.57 -6.46 1.72
CA VAL A 241 -17.56 -6.26 0.68
C VAL A 241 -17.52 -7.44 -0.28
N ASP A 242 -17.55 -8.69 0.21
CA ASP A 242 -17.59 -9.89 -0.66
C ASP A 242 -18.84 -9.86 -1.56
N LYS A 243 -20.00 -9.51 -1.01
CA LYS A 243 -21.24 -9.42 -1.78
C LYS A 243 -21.20 -8.34 -2.87
N VAL A 244 -20.62 -7.18 -2.55
CA VAL A 244 -20.39 -6.11 -3.53
C VAL A 244 -19.44 -6.57 -4.62
N LEU A 245 -18.29 -7.17 -4.27
CA LEU A 245 -17.30 -7.67 -5.23
C LEU A 245 -17.88 -8.75 -6.16
N ARG A 246 -18.68 -9.69 -5.63
CA ARG A 246 -19.39 -10.69 -6.46
C ARG A 246 -20.37 -10.04 -7.42
N THR A 247 -21.08 -9.02 -6.98
CA THR A 247 -22.03 -8.30 -7.86
C THR A 247 -21.27 -7.59 -8.98
N TYR A 248 -20.14 -6.94 -8.65
CA TYR A 248 -19.26 -6.32 -9.65
C TYR A 248 -18.67 -7.34 -10.63
N SER A 249 -18.23 -8.51 -10.16
CA SER A 249 -17.66 -9.53 -11.05
C SER A 249 -18.68 -10.05 -12.04
N ILE A 250 -19.92 -10.29 -11.57
CA ILE A 250 -21.04 -10.71 -12.43
C ILE A 250 -21.34 -9.63 -13.47
N ILE A 251 -21.43 -8.36 -13.07
CA ILE A 251 -21.66 -7.24 -14.00
C ILE A 251 -20.53 -7.18 -15.05
N ASN A 252 -19.28 -7.34 -14.62
CA ASN A 252 -18.14 -7.28 -15.53
C ASN A 252 -18.14 -8.44 -16.54
N GLU A 253 -18.50 -9.65 -16.12
CA GLU A 253 -18.69 -10.80 -17.03
C GLU A 253 -19.80 -10.54 -18.05
N TYR A 254 -20.95 -10.03 -17.62
CA TYR A 254 -22.06 -9.69 -18.52
C TYR A 254 -21.69 -8.59 -19.52
N VAL A 255 -20.97 -7.56 -19.08
CA VAL A 255 -20.51 -6.46 -19.95
C VAL A 255 -19.50 -6.99 -20.98
N LEU A 256 -18.55 -7.83 -20.57
CA LEU A 256 -17.58 -8.43 -21.47
C LEU A 256 -18.23 -9.36 -22.51
N GLN A 257 -19.22 -10.15 -22.10
CA GLN A 257 -20.00 -10.99 -23.03
C GLN A 257 -20.81 -10.16 -24.04
N SER A 258 -21.40 -9.04 -23.60
CA SER A 258 -22.14 -8.12 -24.47
C SER A 258 -21.22 -7.47 -25.52
N ILE A 259 -20.03 -7.02 -25.11
CA ILE A 259 -19.03 -6.44 -26.03
C ILE A 259 -18.53 -7.47 -27.04
N TYR A 260 -18.33 -8.73 -26.60
CA TYR A 260 -17.95 -9.81 -27.51
C TYR A 260 -19.05 -10.05 -28.53
N HIS A 261 -20.31 -10.16 -28.12
CA HIS A 261 -21.43 -10.35 -29.04
C HIS A 261 -21.61 -9.20 -30.05
N SER A 262 -21.35 -7.94 -29.66
CA SER A 262 -21.41 -6.80 -30.59
C SER A 262 -20.22 -6.68 -31.54
N SER A 263 -19.10 -7.37 -31.25
CA SER A 263 -17.91 -7.36 -32.13
C SER A 263 -17.98 -8.44 -33.23
N TRP A 264 -18.95 -9.35 -33.16
CA TRP A 264 -19.17 -10.44 -34.12
C TRP A 264 -20.48 -10.31 -34.91
N SER A 265 -21.15 -9.15 -34.84
CA SER A 265 -22.34 -8.77 -35.61
C SER A 265 -22.02 -7.57 -36.50
#